data_AF-A0A7X0LE42-F1
#
_entry.id   AF-A0A7X0LE42-F1
#
_cell.length_a   1.000
_cell.length_b   1.000
_cell.length_c   1.000
_cell.angle_alpha   90.00
_cell.angle_beta   90.00
_cell.angle_gamma   90.00
#
_symmetry.space_group_name_H-M   'P 1'
#
loop_
_entity.id
_entity.type
_entity.pdbx_description
1 polymer ?
#
loop_
_entity_poly.entity_id
_entity_poly.type
_entity_poly.pdbx_seq_one_letter_code
_entity_poly.pdbx_strand_id
1 'polypeptide(L)'
;MNERARHWRYDELPGVDLLRARYVRKTFVRHTHENFVIAAIADGVEVFHHGGGDQYAGAGALALVNPDTPHTGRAGVPEGWRYGAVYPPVDVVAEIAAETTTLRGTPGFVSPVMDDPYAVGLVHQVLRAADEGNALAADTLLRVAVTRLLRLNGGPVPRREVRTAGARIAARARGVLEERMARPPTLDRLAADLGTSPFALLRAFRDTYGMPPHAWLTDARVRRARRLLDTGTTPSEAAVTVGFTDQPHLNRHFSRMVGVPPGAYQRERKNVQDLG
;
A
#
# COMPACT_ATOMS: atom_id res chain seq x y z
N MET A 1 -12.86 -17.01 -17.22
CA MET A 1 -12.46 -16.89 -15.80
C MET A 1 -12.41 -15.41 -15.44
N ASN A 2 -13.33 -14.92 -14.61
CA ASN A 2 -13.45 -13.48 -14.35
C ASN A 2 -12.57 -13.07 -13.17
N GLU A 3 -11.72 -12.06 -13.38
CA GLU A 3 -11.05 -11.33 -12.32
C GLU A 3 -12.10 -10.60 -11.47
N ARG A 4 -11.91 -10.59 -10.15
CA ARG A 4 -12.83 -9.96 -9.20
C ARG A 4 -12.01 -9.36 -8.08
N ALA A 5 -12.37 -8.16 -7.64
CA ALA A 5 -11.75 -7.51 -6.52
C ALA A 5 -12.77 -6.63 -5.80
N ARG A 6 -12.74 -6.66 -4.47
CA ARG A 6 -13.52 -5.78 -3.60
C ARG A 6 -12.57 -5.18 -2.59
N HIS A 7 -12.57 -3.85 -2.50
CA HIS A 7 -11.76 -3.08 -1.58
C HIS A 7 -12.70 -2.23 -0.72
N TRP A 8 -12.80 -2.50 0.59
CA TRP A 8 -13.79 -1.88 1.47
C TRP A 8 -13.17 -1.48 2.83
N ARG A 9 -13.96 -0.86 3.68
CA ARG A 9 -13.65 -0.59 5.09
C ARG A 9 -14.76 -1.18 5.94
N TYR A 10 -14.43 -1.44 7.20
CA TYR A 10 -15.39 -1.83 8.21
C TYR A 10 -15.23 -0.87 9.39
N ASP A 11 -16.30 -0.21 9.81
CA ASP A 11 -16.21 0.90 10.79
C ASP A 11 -15.63 0.48 12.14
N GLU A 12 -15.92 -0.76 12.54
CA GLU A 12 -15.42 -1.35 13.78
C GLU A 12 -13.93 -1.75 13.69
N LEU A 13 -13.29 -1.57 12.53
CA LEU A 13 -11.84 -1.64 12.32
C LEU A 13 -11.34 -0.30 11.76
N PRO A 14 -11.33 0.78 12.56
CA PRO A 14 -11.08 2.13 12.07
C PRO A 14 -9.73 2.25 11.37
N GLY A 15 -9.75 2.83 10.16
CA GLY A 15 -8.55 3.05 9.34
C GLY A 15 -8.00 1.79 8.64
N VAL A 16 -8.49 0.59 8.97
CA VAL A 16 -8.03 -0.65 8.33
C VAL A 16 -8.76 -0.84 6.99
N ASP A 17 -8.01 -0.73 5.91
CA ASP A 17 -8.53 -1.11 4.60
C ASP A 17 -8.54 -2.65 4.47
N LEU A 18 -9.55 -3.17 3.76
CA LEU A 18 -9.74 -4.60 3.52
C LEU A 18 -9.83 -4.85 2.01
N LEU A 19 -9.21 -5.92 1.54
CA LEU A 19 -9.26 -6.34 0.14
C LEU A 19 -9.50 -7.85 0.04
N ARG A 20 -10.33 -8.25 -0.90
CA ARG A 20 -10.42 -9.63 -1.37
C ARG A 20 -10.38 -9.62 -2.88
N ALA A 21 -9.48 -10.38 -3.47
CA ALA A 21 -9.31 -10.38 -4.91
C ALA A 21 -8.88 -11.74 -5.49
N ARG A 22 -9.23 -11.92 -6.77
CA ARG A 22 -8.67 -12.91 -7.67
C ARG A 22 -8.23 -12.18 -8.93
N TYR A 23 -6.95 -12.30 -9.25
CA TYR A 23 -6.37 -11.74 -10.46
C TYR A 23 -5.68 -12.82 -11.28
N VAL A 24 -5.66 -12.63 -12.59
CA VAL A 24 -5.03 -13.55 -13.56
C VAL A 24 -4.04 -12.79 -14.44
N ARG A 25 -4.48 -11.68 -15.04
CA ARG A 25 -3.67 -10.84 -15.94
C ARG A 25 -3.24 -9.53 -15.29
N LYS A 26 -3.74 -9.24 -14.09
CA LYS A 26 -3.38 -8.04 -13.34
C LYS A 26 -1.87 -7.98 -13.08
N THR A 27 -1.31 -6.82 -13.39
CA THR A 27 0.01 -6.42 -12.90
C THR A 27 -0.12 -5.10 -12.17
N PHE A 28 0.23 -5.10 -10.89
CA PHE A 28 0.44 -3.91 -10.10
C PHE A 28 1.76 -3.27 -10.49
N VAL A 29 1.70 -2.00 -10.88
CA VAL A 29 2.91 -1.21 -11.15
C VAL A 29 3.66 -0.92 -9.85
N ARG A 30 4.89 -0.43 -9.95
CA ARG A 30 5.62 0.01 -8.77
C ARG A 30 4.84 1.11 -8.04
N HIS A 31 4.52 0.87 -6.77
CA HIS A 31 3.75 1.78 -5.91
C HIS A 31 4.10 1.56 -4.43
N THR A 32 3.55 2.39 -3.54
CA THR A 32 3.65 2.24 -2.08
C THR A 32 2.28 2.28 -1.40
N HIS A 33 2.25 1.90 -0.13
CA HIS A 33 1.10 2.07 0.76
C HIS A 33 1.50 2.87 2.00
N GLU A 34 0.59 3.70 2.52
CA GLU A 34 0.78 4.42 3.79
C GLU A 34 0.61 3.48 5.00
N ASN A 35 -0.12 2.39 4.81
CA ASN A 35 -0.37 1.34 5.80
C ASN A 35 0.47 0.10 5.49
N PHE A 36 0.53 -0.83 6.43
CA PHE A 36 1.07 -2.16 6.16
C PHE A 36 0.23 -2.87 5.10
N VAL A 37 0.83 -3.83 4.40
CA VAL A 37 0.10 -4.83 3.61
C VAL A 37 0.34 -6.18 4.25
N ILE A 38 -0.73 -6.85 4.64
CA ILE A 38 -0.71 -8.24 5.09
C ILE A 38 -1.64 -9.01 4.17
N ALA A 39 -1.07 -9.60 3.11
CA ALA A 39 -1.79 -10.32 2.07
C ALA A 39 -1.66 -11.83 2.24
N ALA A 40 -2.76 -12.50 2.55
CA ALA A 40 -2.86 -13.95 2.72
C ALA A 40 -3.26 -14.63 1.40
N ILE A 41 -2.36 -15.44 0.86
CA ILE A 41 -2.54 -16.13 -0.42
C ILE A 41 -3.32 -17.43 -0.19
N ALA A 42 -4.51 -17.51 -0.81
CA ALA A 42 -5.41 -18.65 -0.68
C ALA A 42 -5.24 -19.67 -1.81
N ASP A 43 -4.79 -19.23 -2.99
CA ASP A 43 -4.62 -20.06 -4.18
C ASP A 43 -3.69 -19.35 -5.18
N GLY A 44 -2.98 -20.13 -6.00
CA GLY A 44 -2.01 -19.64 -6.97
C GLY A 44 -0.75 -19.04 -6.34
N VAL A 45 -0.10 -18.14 -7.06
CA VAL A 45 1.17 -17.51 -6.65
C VAL A 45 1.15 -16.03 -6.99
N GLU A 46 1.36 -15.19 -5.97
CA GLU A 46 1.73 -13.78 -6.17
C GLU A 46 3.24 -13.65 -6.30
N VAL A 47 3.69 -12.93 -7.33
CA VAL A 47 5.08 -12.51 -7.47
C VAL A 47 5.15 -11.00 -7.39
N PHE A 48 6.00 -10.49 -6.51
CA PHE A 48 6.16 -9.06 -6.32
C PHE A 48 7.63 -8.70 -6.18
N HIS A 49 8.02 -7.63 -6.83
CA HIS A 49 9.37 -7.13 -6.72
C HIS A 49 9.50 -6.32 -5.42
N HIS A 50 10.34 -6.75 -4.50
CA HIS A 50 10.57 -6.13 -3.20
C HIS A 50 12.03 -6.35 -2.78
N GLY A 51 12.67 -5.33 -2.19
CA GLY A 51 14.05 -5.44 -1.72
C GLY A 51 15.08 -5.70 -2.82
N GLY A 52 14.80 -5.31 -4.08
CA GLY A 52 15.72 -5.47 -5.21
C GLY A 52 15.59 -6.79 -5.99
N GLY A 53 14.70 -7.69 -5.58
CA GLY A 53 14.44 -8.96 -6.27
C GLY A 53 12.96 -9.33 -6.30
N ASP A 54 12.62 -10.34 -7.09
CA ASP A 54 11.28 -10.91 -7.12
C ASP A 54 11.10 -11.86 -5.93
N GLN A 55 10.00 -11.66 -5.20
CA GLN A 55 9.54 -12.48 -4.09
C GLN A 55 8.33 -13.29 -4.53
N TYR A 56 8.18 -14.51 -4.02
CA TYR A 56 7.16 -15.45 -4.44
C TYR A 56 6.34 -15.89 -3.22
N ALA A 57 5.06 -15.55 -3.18
CA ALA A 57 4.13 -15.97 -2.14
C ALA A 57 3.09 -16.91 -2.77
N GLY A 58 3.21 -18.20 -2.47
CA GLY A 58 2.25 -19.23 -2.89
C GLY A 58 1.10 -19.41 -1.90
N ALA A 59 0.15 -20.28 -2.23
CA ALA A 59 -0.93 -20.65 -1.32
C ALA A 59 -0.39 -21.10 0.05
N GLY A 60 -0.95 -20.56 1.14
CA GLY A 60 -0.50 -20.82 2.50
C GLY A 60 0.61 -19.87 3.00
N ALA A 61 1.10 -18.99 2.13
CA ALA A 61 2.05 -17.94 2.49
C ALA A 61 1.36 -16.56 2.61
N LEU A 62 2.05 -15.66 3.31
CA LEU A 62 1.75 -14.25 3.40
C LEU A 62 2.74 -13.45 2.56
N ALA A 63 2.24 -12.49 1.79
CA ALA A 63 3.02 -11.37 1.26
C ALA A 63 2.88 -10.18 2.22
N LEU A 64 4.01 -9.68 2.69
CA LEU A 64 4.12 -8.66 3.72
C LEU A 64 4.87 -7.46 3.16
N VAL A 65 4.27 -6.27 3.26
CA VAL A 65 4.89 -5.02 2.82
C VAL A 65 4.78 -3.98 3.91
N ASN A 66 5.92 -3.40 4.30
CA ASN A 66 5.96 -2.30 5.25
C ASN A 66 5.46 -0.99 4.62
N PRO A 67 4.96 -0.03 5.42
CA PRO A 67 4.61 1.30 4.94
C PRO A 67 5.72 1.96 4.11
N ASP A 68 5.33 2.77 3.13
CA ASP A 68 6.20 3.52 2.23
C ASP A 68 7.24 2.67 1.47
N THR A 69 7.04 1.35 1.40
CA THR A 69 7.97 0.43 0.74
C THR A 69 7.57 0.16 -0.72
N PRO A 70 8.40 0.54 -1.70
CA PRO A 70 8.10 0.31 -3.11
C PRO A 70 8.05 -1.16 -3.47
N HIS A 71 6.95 -1.59 -4.06
CA HIS A 71 6.76 -2.96 -4.51
C HIS A 71 5.87 -3.02 -5.75
N THR A 72 5.83 -4.19 -6.39
CA THR A 72 4.93 -4.50 -7.52
C THR A 72 4.02 -5.66 -7.15
N GLY A 73 3.32 -6.27 -8.11
CA GLY A 73 2.56 -7.50 -7.91
C GLY A 73 2.09 -8.04 -9.25
N ARG A 74 2.19 -9.35 -9.47
CA ARG A 74 1.76 -10.04 -10.68
C ARG A 74 1.50 -11.50 -10.38
N ALA A 75 0.84 -12.19 -11.30
CA ALA A 75 0.71 -13.64 -11.23
C ALA A 75 2.09 -14.31 -11.41
N GLY A 76 2.36 -15.34 -10.60
CA GLY A 76 3.48 -16.26 -10.79
C GLY A 76 3.14 -17.49 -11.63
N VAL A 77 1.86 -17.78 -11.79
CA VAL A 77 1.33 -18.95 -12.53
C VAL A 77 0.16 -18.54 -13.45
N PRO A 78 -0.11 -19.27 -14.54
CA PRO A 78 -1.14 -18.90 -15.53
C PRO A 78 -2.56 -18.77 -14.97
N GLU A 79 -2.88 -19.51 -13.91
CA GLU A 79 -4.19 -19.51 -13.25
C GLU A 79 -4.43 -18.23 -12.42
N GLY A 80 -3.38 -17.46 -12.20
CA GLY A 80 -3.40 -16.25 -11.38
C GLY A 80 -3.16 -16.51 -9.90
N TRP A 81 -3.74 -15.66 -9.05
CA TRP A 81 -3.74 -15.84 -7.61
C TRP A 81 -5.03 -15.30 -6.99
N ARG A 82 -5.40 -15.88 -5.85
CA ARG A 82 -6.53 -15.46 -5.04
C ARG A 82 -6.05 -15.19 -3.63
N TYR A 83 -6.41 -14.04 -3.09
CA TYR A 83 -5.91 -13.59 -1.80
C TYR A 83 -6.91 -12.69 -1.08
N GLY A 84 -6.69 -12.55 0.21
CA GLY A 84 -7.29 -11.54 1.05
C GLY A 84 -6.19 -10.70 1.68
N ALA A 85 -6.39 -9.40 1.80
CA ALA A 85 -5.42 -8.52 2.44
C ALA A 85 -6.08 -7.59 3.45
N VAL A 86 -5.37 -7.34 4.54
CA VAL A 86 -5.69 -6.29 5.51
C VAL A 86 -4.56 -5.26 5.50
N TYR A 87 -4.94 -3.98 5.64
CA TYR A 87 -4.00 -2.86 5.60
C TYR A 87 -4.04 -2.06 6.90
N PRO A 88 -3.56 -2.63 8.02
CA PRO A 88 -3.62 -1.95 9.30
C PRO A 88 -2.72 -0.70 9.29
N PRO A 89 -3.21 0.44 9.80
CA PRO A 89 -2.40 1.64 9.89
C PRO A 89 -1.22 1.48 10.86
N VAL A 90 -0.26 2.40 10.77
CA VAL A 90 1.02 2.29 11.48
C VAL A 90 0.86 2.38 12.99
N ASP A 91 -0.06 3.22 13.47
CA ASP A 91 -0.40 3.38 14.88
C ASP A 91 -1.01 2.09 15.45
N VAL A 92 -1.97 1.47 14.78
CA VAL A 92 -2.57 0.19 15.20
C VAL A 92 -1.52 -0.91 15.36
N VAL A 93 -0.60 -1.04 14.38
CA VAL A 93 0.49 -2.04 14.47
C VAL A 93 1.47 -1.68 15.60
N ALA A 94 1.76 -0.40 15.81
CA ALA A 94 2.65 0.06 16.88
C ALA A 94 2.06 -0.17 18.27
N GLU A 95 0.76 0.08 18.45
CA GLU A 95 0.03 -0.19 19.70
C GLU A 95 0.06 -1.69 20.05
N ILE A 96 -0.27 -2.56 19.09
CA ILE A 96 -0.20 -4.02 19.28
C ILE A 96 1.22 -4.46 19.62
N ALA A 97 2.24 -3.90 18.94
CA ALA A 97 3.63 -4.23 19.21
C ALA A 97 4.04 -3.85 20.64
N ALA A 98 3.61 -2.69 21.13
CA ALA A 98 3.94 -2.19 22.47
C ALA A 98 3.35 -3.07 23.58
N GLU A 99 2.17 -3.66 23.36
CA GLU A 99 1.52 -4.54 24.34
C GLU A 99 2.04 -5.98 24.29
N THR A 100 2.45 -6.47 23.12
CA THR A 100 2.61 -7.92 22.89
C THR A 100 4.03 -8.37 22.58
N THR A 101 4.96 -7.44 22.40
CA THR A 101 6.35 -7.69 22.00
C THR A 101 7.36 -6.85 22.79
N THR A 102 8.65 -7.12 22.61
CA THR A 102 9.76 -6.32 23.17
C THR A 102 10.41 -5.39 22.14
N LEU A 103 9.80 -5.25 20.95
CA LEU A 103 10.34 -4.44 19.86
C LEU A 103 10.39 -2.96 20.26
N ARG A 104 11.53 -2.31 19.96
CA ARG A 104 11.72 -0.87 20.20
C ARG A 104 11.70 -0.12 18.87
N GLY A 105 11.14 1.10 18.87
CA GLY A 105 11.02 1.93 17.67
C GLY A 105 9.78 1.58 16.84
N THR A 106 9.77 1.97 15.56
CA THR A 106 8.67 1.61 14.64
C THR A 106 8.82 0.15 14.21
N PRO A 107 7.92 -0.76 14.64
CA PRO A 107 7.99 -2.17 14.28
C PRO A 107 7.66 -2.35 12.80
N GLY A 108 8.14 -3.43 12.20
CA GLY A 108 7.63 -3.92 10.93
C GLY A 108 8.19 -5.29 10.59
N PHE A 109 7.93 -5.75 9.38
CA PHE A 109 8.26 -7.09 8.93
C PHE A 109 9.67 -7.15 8.34
N VAL A 110 10.47 -8.13 8.78
CA VAL A 110 11.84 -8.33 8.31
C VAL A 110 11.85 -9.06 6.98
N SER A 111 11.10 -10.16 6.87
CA SER A 111 10.91 -10.91 5.62
C SER A 111 9.64 -10.45 4.90
N PRO A 112 9.69 -10.20 3.57
CA PRO A 112 8.50 -9.87 2.79
C PRO A 112 7.60 -11.07 2.50
N VAL A 113 8.09 -12.30 2.69
CA VAL A 113 7.30 -13.52 2.53
C VAL A 113 7.42 -14.36 3.80
N MET A 114 6.29 -14.90 4.25
CA MET A 114 6.23 -15.79 5.40
C MET A 114 5.31 -16.96 5.12
N ASP A 115 5.85 -18.18 5.19
CA ASP A 115 5.08 -19.42 5.13
C ASP A 115 4.43 -19.69 6.49
N ASP A 116 3.17 -19.29 6.63
CA ASP A 116 2.40 -19.50 7.87
C ASP A 116 0.91 -19.71 7.55
N PRO A 117 0.51 -20.96 7.24
CA PRO A 117 -0.89 -21.28 6.92
C PRO A 117 -1.87 -20.91 8.03
N TYR A 118 -1.43 -20.88 9.29
CA TYR A 118 -2.27 -20.49 10.41
C TYR A 118 -2.55 -18.98 10.37
N ALA A 119 -1.52 -18.16 10.16
CA ALA A 119 -1.69 -16.70 10.02
C ALA A 119 -2.49 -16.34 8.76
N VAL A 120 -2.33 -17.08 7.66
CA VAL A 120 -3.20 -16.98 6.47
C VAL A 120 -4.67 -17.22 6.84
N GLY A 121 -4.94 -18.25 7.64
CA GLY A 121 -6.27 -18.55 8.18
C GLY A 121 -6.85 -17.38 8.98
N LEU A 122 -6.06 -16.81 9.91
CA LEU A 122 -6.48 -15.66 10.72
C LEU A 122 -6.87 -14.46 9.86
N VAL A 123 -6.06 -14.08 8.87
CA VAL A 123 -6.35 -12.95 7.97
C VAL A 123 -7.67 -13.18 7.21
N HIS A 124 -7.89 -14.40 6.71
CA HIS A 124 -9.16 -14.72 6.04
C HIS A 124 -10.36 -14.72 7.01
N GLN A 125 -10.17 -15.08 8.27
CA GLN A 125 -11.21 -14.99 9.30
C GLN A 125 -11.50 -13.53 9.67
N VAL A 126 -10.51 -12.63 9.72
CA VAL A 126 -10.74 -11.18 9.87
C VAL A 126 -11.68 -10.67 8.77
N LEU A 127 -11.36 -10.99 7.51
CA LEU A 127 -12.15 -10.55 6.36
C LEU A 127 -13.58 -11.13 6.38
N ARG A 128 -13.75 -12.35 6.88
CA ARG A 128 -15.06 -12.98 7.04
C ARG A 128 -15.86 -12.32 8.16
N ALA A 129 -15.25 -12.13 9.32
CA ALA A 129 -15.90 -11.49 10.46
C ALA A 129 -16.37 -10.07 10.13
N ALA A 130 -15.57 -9.31 9.37
CA ALA A 130 -15.96 -7.99 8.87
C ALA A 130 -17.16 -8.06 7.89
N ASP A 131 -17.22 -9.06 7.01
CA ASP A 131 -18.38 -9.26 6.12
C ASP A 131 -19.65 -9.67 6.89
N GLU A 132 -19.49 -10.39 8.00
CA GLU A 132 -20.58 -10.86 8.87
C GLU A 132 -21.02 -9.81 9.91
N GLY A 133 -20.37 -8.64 9.97
CA GLY A 133 -20.65 -7.61 10.98
C GLY A 133 -20.25 -8.01 12.40
N ASN A 134 -19.34 -8.98 12.56
CA ASN A 134 -18.89 -9.45 13.86
C ASN A 134 -17.67 -8.64 14.32
N ALA A 135 -17.94 -7.46 14.88
CA ALA A 135 -16.95 -6.49 15.36
C ALA A 135 -15.88 -7.11 16.26
N LEU A 136 -16.31 -7.78 17.33
CA LEU A 136 -15.42 -8.36 18.32
C LEU A 136 -14.49 -9.41 17.71
N ALA A 137 -15.02 -10.29 16.85
CA ALA A 137 -14.20 -11.30 16.19
C ALA A 137 -13.20 -10.66 15.22
N ALA A 138 -13.63 -9.66 14.43
CA ALA A 138 -12.77 -8.99 13.46
C ALA A 138 -11.57 -8.30 14.13
N ASP A 139 -11.81 -7.53 15.21
CA ASP A 139 -10.74 -6.84 15.97
C ASP A 139 -9.83 -7.85 16.69
N THR A 140 -10.41 -8.83 17.38
CA THR A 140 -9.64 -9.88 18.09
C THR A 140 -8.71 -10.62 17.12
N LEU A 141 -9.23 -11.07 15.98
CA LEU A 141 -8.46 -11.82 14.99
C LEU A 141 -7.36 -10.96 14.34
N LEU A 142 -7.62 -9.67 14.11
CA LEU A 142 -6.61 -8.74 13.60
C LEU A 142 -5.46 -8.61 14.59
N ARG A 143 -5.77 -8.38 15.87
CA ARG A 143 -4.76 -8.28 16.94
C ARG A 143 -3.94 -9.56 17.08
N VAL A 144 -4.59 -10.73 17.04
CA VAL A 144 -3.91 -12.03 17.11
C VAL A 144 -3.00 -12.24 15.89
N ALA A 145 -3.48 -11.93 14.68
CA ALA A 145 -2.70 -12.03 13.46
C ALA A 145 -1.46 -11.13 13.50
N VAL A 146 -1.63 -9.83 13.79
CA VAL A 146 -0.52 -8.86 13.86
C VAL A 146 0.47 -9.26 14.96
N THR A 147 0.01 -9.62 16.15
CA THR A 147 0.87 -10.09 17.25
C THR A 147 1.75 -11.25 16.82
N ARG A 148 1.15 -12.27 16.18
CA ARG A 148 1.88 -13.44 15.69
C ARG A 148 2.93 -13.06 14.66
N LEU A 149 2.58 -12.23 13.68
CA LEU A 149 3.50 -11.78 12.64
C LEU A 149 4.66 -10.97 13.21
N LEU A 150 4.40 -10.11 14.18
CA LEU A 150 5.47 -9.35 14.86
C LEU A 150 6.36 -10.25 15.73
N ARG A 151 5.83 -11.28 16.38
CA ARG A 151 6.66 -12.21 17.16
C ARG A 151 7.57 -13.08 16.29
N LEU A 152 7.08 -13.50 15.13
CA LEU A 152 7.81 -14.44 14.26
C LEU A 152 8.67 -13.74 13.19
N ASN A 153 8.27 -12.53 12.77
CA ASN A 153 8.90 -11.78 11.67
C ASN A 153 9.06 -10.29 11.96
N GLY A 154 8.78 -9.86 13.20
CA GLY A 154 8.90 -8.46 13.58
C GLY A 154 10.35 -8.09 13.85
N GLY A 155 10.72 -6.90 13.40
CA GLY A 155 12.04 -6.33 13.64
C GLY A 155 12.05 -4.84 13.37
N PRO A 156 13.23 -4.20 13.51
CA PRO A 156 13.38 -2.81 13.14
C PRO A 156 13.19 -2.67 11.63
N VAL A 157 12.24 -1.82 11.21
CA VAL A 157 12.16 -1.43 9.80
C VAL A 157 13.43 -0.65 9.47
N PRO A 158 14.15 -0.97 8.37
CA PRO A 158 15.29 -0.19 7.94
C PRO A 158 14.85 1.25 7.66
N ARG A 159 15.03 2.15 8.63
CA ARG A 159 14.92 3.58 8.37
C ARG A 159 16.09 3.94 7.47
N ARG A 160 15.80 4.35 6.24
CA ARG A 160 16.80 5.02 5.39
C ARG A 160 17.09 6.38 6.04
N GLU A 161 18.02 6.39 6.99
CA GLU A 161 18.39 7.64 7.64
C GLU A 161 18.90 8.62 6.58
N VAL A 162 18.41 9.86 6.67
CA VAL A 162 18.81 10.97 5.80
C VAL A 162 20.20 11.45 6.21
N ARG A 163 21.20 10.58 6.06
CA ARG A 163 22.58 10.84 6.49
C ARG A 163 23.43 11.49 5.41
N THR A 164 22.98 11.47 4.15
CA THR A 164 23.74 12.01 3.01
C THR A 164 23.13 13.31 2.48
N ALA A 165 23.96 14.14 1.86
CA ALA A 165 23.50 15.34 1.15
C ALA A 165 22.44 15.00 0.08
N GLY A 166 22.61 13.87 -0.62
CA GLY A 166 21.63 13.36 -1.58
C GLY A 166 20.26 13.07 -0.97
N ALA A 167 20.21 12.45 0.22
CA ALA A 167 18.94 12.18 0.89
C ALA A 167 18.20 13.48 1.29
N ARG A 168 18.93 14.52 1.72
CA ARG A 168 18.33 15.84 2.00
C ARG A 168 17.78 16.51 0.74
N ILE A 169 18.51 16.42 -0.38
CA ILE A 169 18.06 16.92 -1.68
C ILE A 169 16.78 16.19 -2.12
N ALA A 170 16.74 14.87 -1.99
CA ALA A 170 15.56 14.06 -2.32
C ALA A 170 14.35 14.44 -1.46
N ALA A 171 14.54 14.68 -0.16
CA ALA A 171 13.48 15.13 0.74
C ALA A 171 12.93 16.52 0.37
N ARG A 172 13.80 17.46 0.02
CA ARG A 172 13.37 18.78 -0.49
C ARG A 172 12.62 18.66 -1.81
N ALA A 173 13.12 17.83 -2.73
CA ALA A 173 12.45 17.56 -4.00
C ALA A 173 11.05 16.97 -3.79
N ARG A 174 10.92 16.00 -2.87
CA ARG A 174 9.63 15.44 -2.48
C ARG A 174 8.68 16.53 -1.97
N GLY A 175 9.13 17.40 -1.07
CA GLY A 175 8.33 18.51 -0.56
C GLY A 175 7.79 19.43 -1.67
N VAL A 176 8.65 19.81 -2.64
CA VAL A 176 8.22 20.61 -3.80
C VAL A 176 7.19 19.88 -4.66
N LEU A 177 7.37 18.56 -4.87
CA LEU A 177 6.43 17.76 -5.65
C LEU A 177 5.09 17.55 -4.94
N GLU A 178 5.07 17.47 -3.61
CA GLU A 178 3.83 17.42 -2.80
C GLU A 178 3.09 18.75 -2.86
N GLU A 179 3.80 19.86 -2.65
CA GLU A 179 3.23 21.22 -2.70
C GLU A 179 2.67 21.56 -4.08
N ARG A 180 3.42 21.21 -5.13
CA ARG A 180 3.09 21.54 -6.53
C ARG A 180 2.57 20.32 -7.29
N MET A 181 1.88 19.40 -6.60
CA MET A 181 1.45 18.12 -7.16
C MET A 181 0.63 18.26 -8.44
N ALA A 182 -0.25 19.25 -8.54
CA ALA A 182 -1.09 19.45 -9.72
C ALA A 182 -0.31 19.97 -10.94
N ARG A 183 0.73 20.78 -10.69
CA ARG A 183 1.55 21.45 -11.71
C ARG A 183 3.04 21.40 -11.30
N PRO A 184 3.67 20.21 -11.35
CA PRO A 184 5.05 20.04 -10.90
C PRO A 184 6.02 20.77 -11.84
N PRO A 185 7.18 21.24 -11.32
CA PRO A 185 8.25 21.75 -12.18
C PRO A 185 8.83 20.65 -13.08
N THR A 186 9.54 21.06 -14.14
CA THR A 186 10.39 20.13 -14.91
C THR A 186 11.54 19.62 -14.04
N LEU A 187 12.14 18.49 -14.43
CA LEU A 187 13.30 17.94 -13.72
C LEU A 187 14.46 18.94 -13.65
N ASP A 188 14.74 19.66 -14.75
CA ASP A 188 15.82 20.65 -14.80
C ASP A 188 15.57 21.81 -13.86
N ARG A 189 14.34 22.33 -13.82
CA ARG A 189 13.97 23.41 -12.91
C ARG A 189 14.04 22.95 -11.46
N LEU A 190 13.51 21.76 -11.16
CA LEU A 190 13.59 21.18 -9.82
C LEU A 190 15.04 20.97 -9.37
N ALA A 191 15.91 20.52 -10.26
CA ALA A 191 17.32 20.34 -9.97
C ALA A 191 18.03 21.69 -9.74
N ALA A 192 17.76 22.68 -10.60
CA ALA A 192 18.32 24.03 -10.48
C ALA A 192 17.89 24.72 -9.17
N ASP A 193 16.60 24.67 -8.82
CA ASP A 193 16.04 25.24 -7.58
C ASP A 193 16.67 24.60 -6.32
N LEU A 194 17.16 23.37 -6.43
CA LEU A 194 17.80 22.62 -5.34
C LEU A 194 19.34 22.64 -5.39
N GLY A 195 19.93 23.37 -6.35
CA GLY A 195 21.39 23.48 -6.50
C GLY A 195 22.07 22.15 -6.85
N THR A 196 21.43 21.32 -7.69
CA THR A 196 21.97 20.02 -8.12
C THR A 196 21.79 19.78 -9.63
N SER A 197 22.38 18.71 -10.16
CA SER A 197 22.15 18.31 -11.55
C SER A 197 20.96 17.35 -11.68
N PRO A 198 20.28 17.29 -12.84
CA PRO A 198 19.15 16.39 -13.06
C PRO A 198 19.47 14.92 -12.76
N PHE A 199 20.62 14.42 -13.22
CA PHE A 199 21.05 13.05 -12.96
C PHE A 199 21.42 12.79 -11.49
N ALA A 200 22.01 13.77 -10.80
CA ALA A 200 22.27 13.66 -9.37
C ALA A 200 20.96 13.60 -8.57
N LEU A 201 19.97 14.42 -8.94
CA LEU A 201 18.63 14.39 -8.34
C LEU A 201 17.93 13.05 -8.59
N LEU A 202 17.93 12.53 -9.82
CA LEU A 202 17.32 11.23 -10.15
C LEU A 202 17.91 10.09 -9.32
N ARG A 203 19.25 10.04 -9.19
CA ARG A 203 19.93 9.03 -8.38
C ARG A 203 19.58 9.20 -6.90
N ALA A 204 19.74 10.41 -6.37
CA ALA A 204 19.42 10.70 -4.97
C ALA A 204 17.97 10.37 -4.61
N PHE A 205 17.02 10.62 -5.51
CA PHE A 205 15.60 10.32 -5.31
C PHE A 205 15.29 8.83 -5.43
N ARG A 206 15.91 8.13 -6.39
CA ARG A 206 15.76 6.67 -6.51
C ARG A 206 16.37 5.94 -5.32
N ASP A 207 17.55 6.34 -4.89
CA ASP A 207 18.18 5.81 -3.68
C ASP A 207 17.24 6.11 -2.50
N THR A 208 16.87 7.39 -2.37
CA THR A 208 15.71 7.99 -1.66
C THR A 208 14.58 7.05 -1.25
N TYR A 209 13.75 6.84 -2.27
CA TYR A 209 12.37 6.41 -2.18
C TYR A 209 12.14 5.17 -3.05
N GLY A 210 13.21 4.52 -3.53
CA GLY A 210 13.17 3.33 -4.36
C GLY A 210 12.54 3.49 -5.74
N MET A 211 12.26 4.73 -6.19
CA MET A 211 11.70 5.03 -7.50
C MET A 211 12.05 6.44 -7.99
N PRO A 212 11.99 6.73 -9.30
CA PRO A 212 12.22 8.07 -9.84
C PRO A 212 11.13 9.08 -9.44
N PRO A 213 11.43 10.40 -9.46
CA PRO A 213 10.50 11.45 -9.05
C PRO A 213 9.12 11.41 -9.74
N HIS A 214 9.06 11.15 -11.04
CA HIS A 214 7.80 11.11 -11.77
C HIS A 214 6.91 9.91 -11.37
N ALA A 215 7.51 8.73 -11.15
CA ALA A 215 6.80 7.55 -10.68
C ALA A 215 6.28 7.80 -9.25
N TRP A 216 7.12 8.40 -8.40
CA TRP A 216 6.75 8.79 -7.04
C TRP A 216 5.60 9.79 -7.01
N LEU A 217 5.64 10.83 -7.86
CA LEU A 217 4.55 11.80 -7.94
C LEU A 217 3.24 11.15 -8.38
N THR A 218 3.30 10.23 -9.34
CA THR A 218 2.11 9.49 -9.80
C THR A 218 1.49 8.67 -8.67
N ASP A 219 2.32 7.97 -7.90
CA ASP A 219 1.90 7.25 -6.69
C ASP A 219 1.27 8.20 -5.65
N ALA A 220 1.94 9.31 -5.35
CA ALA A 220 1.46 10.32 -4.40
C ALA A 220 0.11 10.92 -4.83
N ARG A 221 -0.10 11.15 -6.13
CA ARG A 221 -1.39 11.59 -6.69
C ARG A 221 -2.48 10.56 -6.47
N VAL A 222 -2.21 9.27 -6.69
CA VAL A 222 -3.18 8.20 -6.42
C VAL A 222 -3.52 8.12 -4.93
N ARG A 223 -2.52 8.23 -4.04
CA ARG A 223 -2.76 8.28 -2.59
C ARG A 223 -3.62 9.48 -2.17
N ARG A 224 -3.32 10.67 -2.71
CA ARG A 224 -4.16 11.86 -2.46
C ARG A 224 -5.57 11.69 -3.01
N ALA A 225 -5.73 11.09 -4.20
CA ALA A 225 -7.03 10.79 -4.77
C ALA A 225 -7.83 9.82 -3.89
N ARG A 226 -7.21 8.76 -3.33
CA ARG A 226 -7.86 7.87 -2.35
C ARG A 226 -8.46 8.65 -1.19
N ARG A 227 -7.68 9.54 -0.57
CA ARG A 227 -8.15 10.38 0.55
C ARG A 227 -9.31 11.28 0.15
N LEU A 228 -9.30 11.85 -1.06
CA LEU A 228 -10.41 12.67 -1.57
C LEU A 228 -11.68 11.82 -1.80
N LEU A 229 -11.53 10.60 -2.33
CA LEU A 229 -12.63 9.68 -2.54
C LEU A 229 -13.24 9.20 -1.22
N ASP A 230 -12.40 8.96 -0.20
CA ASP A 230 -12.83 8.58 1.16
C ASP A 230 -13.72 9.67 1.79
N THR A 231 -13.51 10.94 1.45
CA THR A 231 -14.34 12.07 1.91
C THR A 231 -15.43 12.46 0.91
N GLY A 232 -15.77 11.59 -0.05
CA GLY A 232 -16.91 11.79 -0.96
C GLY A 232 -16.64 12.61 -2.24
N THR A 233 -15.43 13.12 -2.46
CA THR A 233 -15.08 13.85 -3.71
C THR A 233 -15.29 12.94 -4.92
N THR A 234 -15.86 13.43 -6.02
CA THR A 234 -16.09 12.57 -7.19
C THR A 234 -14.76 12.16 -7.86
N PRO A 235 -14.68 11.02 -8.56
CA PRO A 235 -13.46 10.63 -9.28
C PRO A 235 -12.98 11.67 -10.30
N SER A 236 -13.90 12.42 -10.92
CA SER A 236 -13.58 13.46 -11.90
C SER A 236 -12.92 14.67 -11.25
N GLU A 237 -13.50 15.17 -10.15
CA GLU A 237 -12.93 16.27 -9.38
C GLU A 237 -11.58 15.86 -8.79
N ALA A 238 -11.51 14.66 -8.17
CA ALA A 238 -10.27 14.14 -7.60
C ALA A 238 -9.15 14.06 -8.64
N ALA A 239 -9.44 13.68 -9.88
CA ALA A 239 -8.46 13.64 -10.97
C ALA A 239 -7.84 15.02 -11.22
N VAL A 240 -8.67 16.06 -11.34
CA VAL A 240 -8.21 17.44 -11.56
C VAL A 240 -7.45 17.96 -10.33
N THR A 241 -7.98 17.75 -9.12
CA THR A 241 -7.36 18.23 -7.87
C THR A 241 -5.94 17.71 -7.68
N VAL A 242 -5.68 16.44 -8.01
CA VAL A 242 -4.34 15.85 -7.87
C VAL A 242 -3.46 16.03 -9.10
N GLY A 243 -3.98 16.61 -10.20
CA GLY A 243 -3.20 16.88 -11.41
C GLY A 243 -3.09 15.73 -12.41
N PHE A 244 -4.07 14.83 -12.45
CA PHE A 244 -4.31 14.04 -13.65
C PHE A 244 -5.04 14.88 -14.70
N THR A 245 -4.78 14.59 -15.97
CA THR A 245 -5.37 15.30 -17.12
C THR A 245 -6.90 15.19 -17.13
N ASP A 246 -7.41 14.01 -16.80
CA ASP A 246 -8.83 13.68 -16.80
C ASP A 246 -9.11 12.45 -15.92
N GLN A 247 -10.39 12.13 -15.73
CA GLN A 247 -10.82 10.96 -14.97
C GLN A 247 -10.33 9.63 -15.59
N PRO A 248 -10.38 9.40 -16.92
CA PRO A 248 -9.77 8.21 -17.53
C PRO A 248 -8.28 8.01 -17.17
N HIS A 249 -7.51 9.10 -17.10
CA HIS A 249 -6.10 9.06 -16.71
C HIS A 249 -5.95 8.63 -15.24
N LEU A 250 -6.73 9.21 -14.33
CA LEU A 250 -6.80 8.72 -12.94
C LEU A 250 -7.21 7.24 -12.88
N ASN A 251 -8.27 6.84 -13.59
CA ASN A 251 -8.79 5.47 -13.58
C ASN A 251 -7.70 4.45 -13.94
N ARG A 252 -6.89 4.73 -14.96
CA ARG A 252 -5.78 3.86 -15.38
C ARG A 252 -4.74 3.69 -14.28
N HIS A 253 -4.26 4.78 -13.68
CA HIS A 253 -3.23 4.71 -12.64
C HIS A 253 -3.76 4.14 -11.34
N PHE A 254 -4.91 4.63 -10.89
CA PHE A 254 -5.58 4.18 -9.68
C PHE A 254 -5.84 2.68 -9.74
N SER A 255 -6.43 2.17 -10.82
CA SER A 255 -6.69 0.73 -10.94
C SER A 255 -5.39 -0.08 -10.91
N ARG A 256 -4.33 0.38 -11.59
CA ARG A 256 -3.03 -0.31 -11.64
C ARG A 256 -2.27 -0.34 -10.30
N MET A 257 -2.63 0.52 -9.35
CA MET A 257 -1.97 0.60 -8.03
C MET A 257 -2.88 0.07 -6.91
N VAL A 258 -4.17 0.39 -6.92
CA VAL A 258 -5.14 0.03 -5.85
C VAL A 258 -5.86 -1.29 -6.14
N GLY A 259 -5.80 -1.78 -7.38
CA GLY A 259 -6.43 -3.04 -7.79
C GLY A 259 -7.87 -2.89 -8.28
N VAL A 260 -8.61 -1.91 -7.75
CA VAL A 260 -9.98 -1.57 -8.15
C VAL A 260 -10.07 -0.19 -8.82
N PRO A 261 -11.06 0.08 -9.69
CA PRO A 261 -11.32 1.42 -10.20
C PRO A 261 -11.79 2.40 -9.10
N PRO A 262 -11.53 3.72 -9.21
CA PRO A 262 -11.86 4.69 -8.16
C PRO A 262 -13.36 4.80 -7.89
N GLY A 263 -14.21 4.61 -8.91
CA GLY A 263 -15.67 4.56 -8.70
C GLY A 263 -16.12 3.34 -7.89
N ALA A 264 -15.48 2.18 -8.07
CA ALA A 264 -15.76 1.00 -7.26
C ALA A 264 -15.25 1.17 -5.83
N TYR A 265 -14.04 1.73 -5.69
CA TYR A 265 -13.45 2.09 -4.40
C TYR A 265 -14.37 3.01 -3.59
N GLN A 266 -14.87 4.09 -4.20
CA GLN A 266 -15.71 5.05 -3.50
C GLN A 266 -17.07 4.48 -3.07
N ARG A 267 -17.69 3.63 -3.90
CA ARG A 267 -18.98 3.01 -3.53
C ARG A 267 -18.88 2.19 -2.25
N GLU A 268 -17.80 1.45 -2.08
CA GLU A 268 -17.53 0.66 -0.86
C GLU A 268 -17.19 1.54 0.36
N ARG A 269 -17.03 2.86 0.20
CA ARG A 269 -16.89 3.83 1.31
C ARG A 269 -18.22 4.46 1.69
N LYS A 270 -19.09 4.72 0.71
CA LYS A 270 -20.44 5.25 0.96
C LYS A 270 -21.32 4.25 1.70
N ASN A 271 -21.26 2.98 1.32
CA ASN A 271 -22.01 1.91 2.00
C ASN A 271 -21.69 1.78 3.49
N VAL A 272 -20.52 2.27 3.91
CA VAL A 272 -20.06 2.28 5.30
C VAL A 272 -20.61 3.53 6.01
N GLN A 273 -20.54 4.69 5.36
CA GLN A 273 -21.07 5.97 5.90
C GLN A 273 -22.60 6.02 6.02
N ASP A 274 -23.34 5.28 5.18
CA ASP A 274 -24.82 5.27 5.19
C ASP A 274 -25.43 4.34 6.26
N LEU A 275 -24.62 3.63 7.04
CA LEU A 275 -25.05 2.75 8.15
C LEU A 275 -24.86 3.38 9.54
N GLY A 276 -24.38 4.63 9.61
CA GLY A 276 -24.18 5.42 10.83
C GLY A 276 -25.32 6.35 11.18
#